data_AF-A0A843KUY5-F1
#
_entry.id   AF-A0A843KUY5-F1
#
_cell.length_a   1.000
_cell.length_b   1.000
_cell.length_c   1.000
_cell.angle_alpha   90.00
_cell.angle_beta   90.00
_cell.angle_gamma   90.00
#
_symmetry.space_group_name_H-M   'P 1'
#
loop_
_entity.id
_entity.type
_entity.pdbx_description
1 polymer ?
#
loop_
_entity_poly.entity_id
_entity_poly.type
_entity_poly.pdbx_seq_one_letter_code
_entity_poly.pdbx_strand_id
1 'polypeptide(L)' 'MGFRETLSAILGTTRLPKAKLDMLFAISAASITMQTEFNLKPSSSAGICFKPIESSGYEAARKEI' A
#
# COMPACT_ATOMS: atom_id res chain seq x y z
N MET A 1 -20.41 3.86 7.44
CA MET A 1 -19.51 3.74 8.62
C MET A 1 -20.42 3.39 9.79
N GLY A 2 -20.46 2.12 10.20
CA GLY A 2 -21.46 1.61 11.16
C GLY A 2 -20.94 1.61 12.60
N PHE A 3 -21.87 1.55 13.56
CA PHE A 3 -21.60 1.48 15.00
C PHE A 3 -20.86 0.17 15.42
N ARG A 4 -20.84 -0.85 14.55
CA ARG A 4 -20.18 -2.14 14.83
C ARG A 4 -18.68 -2.04 14.60
N GLU A 5 -18.27 -1.28 13.59
CA GLU A 5 -16.88 -1.06 13.22
C GLU A 5 -16.15 -0.24 14.28
N THR A 6 -16.83 0.74 14.89
CA THR A 6 -16.28 1.52 16.01
C THR A 6 -16.08 0.66 17.25
N LEU A 7 -17.01 -0.25 17.53
CA LEU A 7 -16.87 -1.21 18.64
C LEU A 7 -15.71 -2.19 18.39
N SER A 8 -15.57 -2.70 17.17
CA SER A 8 -14.45 -3.57 16.79
C SER A 8 -13.10 -2.83 16.84
N ALA A 9 -13.07 -1.53 16.55
CA ALA A 9 -11.89 -0.69 16.69
C ALA A 9 -11.45 -0.55 18.16
N ILE A 10 -12.40 -0.37 19.07
CA ILE A 10 -12.12 -0.29 20.52
C ILE A 10 -11.70 -1.65 21.09
N LEU A 11 -12.33 -2.75 20.65
CA LEU A 11 -12.03 -4.10 21.13
C LEU A 11 -10.78 -4.74 20.49
N GLY A 12 -10.07 -4.03 19.60
CA GLY A 12 -8.88 -4.57 18.92
C GLY A 12 -9.17 -5.74 17.97
N THR A 13 -10.44 -5.95 17.60
CA THR A 13 -10.89 -6.99 16.66
C THR A 13 -11.05 -6.43 15.25
N THR A 14 -10.24 -5.43 14.89
CA THR A 14 -10.26 -4.81 13.58
C THR A 14 -9.88 -5.82 12.52
N ARG A 15 -10.80 -6.10 11.62
CA ARG A 15 -10.56 -7.02 10.50
C ARG A 15 -9.80 -6.27 9.41
N LEU A 16 -8.77 -6.91 8.87
CA LEU A 16 -8.05 -6.39 7.71
C LEU A 16 -9.03 -6.22 6.53
N PRO A 17 -8.90 -5.15 5.74
CA PRO A 17 -9.70 -4.98 4.55
C PRO A 17 -9.46 -6.16 3.60
N LYS A 18 -10.53 -6.67 2.99
CA LYS A 18 -10.43 -7.76 2.01
C LYS A 18 -9.53 -7.35 0.85
N ALA A 19 -8.68 -8.27 0.40
CA ALA A 19 -7.85 -8.07 -0.78
C ALA A 19 -8.75 -7.81 -2.01
N LYS A 20 -8.48 -6.73 -2.74
CA LYS A 20 -9.17 -6.41 -3.99
C LYS A 20 -8.46 -7.12 -5.14
N LEU A 21 -8.84 -8.38 -5.41
CA LEU A 21 -8.20 -9.17 -6.46
C LEU A 21 -8.37 -8.54 -7.86
N ASP A 22 -9.50 -7.88 -8.12
CA ASP A 22 -9.74 -7.20 -9.39
C ASP A 22 -8.74 -6.06 -9.67
N MET A 23 -8.22 -5.41 -8.61
CA MET A 23 -7.18 -4.38 -8.75
C MET A 23 -5.85 -4.96 -9.25
N LEU A 24 -5.60 -6.26 -9.07
CA LEU A 24 -4.39 -6.89 -9.61
C LEU A 24 -4.40 -6.88 -11.14
N PHE A 25 -5.57 -7.03 -11.77
CA PHE A 25 -5.69 -6.93 -13.23
C PHE A 25 -5.54 -5.48 -13.72
N ALA A 26 -6.00 -4.50 -12.94
CA ALA A 26 -5.84 -3.08 -13.26
C ALA A 26 -4.37 -2.63 -13.38
N ILE A 27 -3.44 -3.30 -12.67
CA ILE A 27 -2.00 -3.01 -12.74
C ILE A 27 -1.45 -3.20 -14.16
N SER A 28 -1.93 -4.23 -14.89
CA SER A 28 -1.50 -4.48 -16.27
C SER A 28 -1.91 -3.35 -17.21
N ALA A 29 -3.14 -2.85 -17.07
CA ALA A 29 -3.63 -1.71 -17.84
C ALA A 29 -2.85 -0.42 -17.51
N ALA A 30 -2.58 -0.17 -16.22
CA ALA A 30 -1.79 0.98 -15.79
C ALA A 30 -0.36 0.96 -16.38
N SER A 31 0.27 -0.21 -16.47
CA SER A 31 1.59 -0.37 -17.10
C SER A 31 1.58 0.03 -18.58
N ILE A 32 0.53 -0.34 -19.31
CA ILE A 32 0.36 0.03 -20.72
C ILE A 32 0.17 1.54 -20.84
N THR A 33 -0.73 2.14 -20.06
CA THR A 33 -0.96 3.59 -20.07
C THR A 33 0.31 4.39 -19.76
N MET A 34 1.11 3.93 -18.78
CA MET A 34 2.39 4.57 -18.47
C MET A 34 3.37 4.55 -19.65
N GLN A 35 3.37 3.47 -20.43
CA GLN A 35 4.19 3.36 -21.63
C GLN A 35 3.65 4.18 -22.80
N THR A 36 2.32 4.18 -23.03
CA THR A 36 1.72 4.82 -24.21
C THR A 36 1.52 6.32 -24.03
N GLU A 37 0.97 6.76 -22.89
CA GLU A 37 0.60 8.16 -22.66
C GLU A 37 1.76 8.98 -22.11
N PHE A 38 2.57 8.37 -21.24
CA PHE A 38 3.65 9.06 -20.53
C PHE A 38 5.04 8.71 -21.08
N ASN A 39 5.12 7.85 -22.11
CA ASN A 39 6.36 7.40 -22.75
C ASN A 39 7.40 6.85 -21.74
N LEU A 40 6.91 6.29 -20.61
CA LEU A 40 7.75 5.73 -19.55
C LEU A 40 8.22 4.33 -19.98
N LYS A 41 9.55 4.14 -20.04
CA LYS A 41 10.14 2.84 -20.36
C LYS A 41 10.31 2.00 -19.08
N PRO A 42 9.71 0.81 -19.00
CA PRO A 42 9.99 -0.10 -17.90
C PRO A 42 11.46 -0.52 -17.92
N SER A 43 12.14 -0.42 -16.78
CA SER A 43 13.51 -0.91 -16.63
C SER A 43 13.53 -2.44 -16.71
N SER A 44 14.61 -3.01 -17.26
CA SER A 44 14.84 -4.46 -17.27
C SER A 44 15.20 -5.02 -15.89
N SER A 45 15.40 -4.15 -14.89
CA SER A 45 15.62 -4.53 -13.49
C SER A 45 14.40 -4.21 -12.65
N ALA A 46 13.93 -5.20 -11.89
CA ALA A 46 12.96 -4.99 -10.83
C ALA A 46 13.68 -4.41 -9.61
N GLY A 47 13.38 -3.15 -9.26
CA GLY A 47 13.83 -2.53 -8.01
C GLY A 47 12.80 -2.76 -6.91
N ILE A 48 13.19 -3.34 -5.79
CA ILE A 48 12.35 -3.35 -4.58
C ILE A 48 12.52 -1.99 -3.91
N CYS A 49 11.55 -1.10 -4.10
CA CYS A 49 11.49 0.14 -3.35
C CYS A 49 10.85 -0.16 -1.98
N PHE A 50 11.68 -0.31 -0.95
CA PHE A 50 11.19 -0.25 0.42
C PHE A 50 10.76 1.19 0.69
N LYS A 51 9.45 1.48 0.59
CA LYS A 51 8.92 2.72 1.16
C LYS A 51 9.15 2.61 2.67
N PRO A 52 10.04 3.41 3.28
CA PRO A 52 10.17 3.39 4.73
C PRO A 52 8.80 3.74 5.31
N ILE A 53 8.44 3.04 6.38
CA ILE A 53 7.25 3.39 7.14
C ILE A 53 7.49 4.81 7.64
N GLU A 54 6.78 5.79 7.07
CA GLU A 54 6.59 7.12 7.63
C GLU A 54 5.66 6.97 8.86
N SER A 55 6.08 6.17 9.83
CA SER A 55 5.50 6.20 11.16
C SER A 55 6.13 7.39 11.85
N SER A 56 5.29 8.26 12.40
CA SER A 56 5.71 9.36 13.27
C SER A 56 6.57 8.88 14.47
N GLY A 57 6.65 7.57 14.71
CA GLY A 57 7.52 6.95 15.71
C GLY A 57 8.82 6.34 15.17
N TYR A 58 9.15 6.42 13.88
CA TYR A 58 10.37 5.79 13.33
C TYR A 58 11.65 6.41 13.91
N GLU A 59 11.72 7.74 14.01
CA GLU A 59 12.85 8.44 14.65
C GLU A 59 12.95 8.11 16.15
N ALA A 60 11.82 7.95 16.84
CA ALA A 60 11.79 7.58 18.25
C ALA A 60 12.28 6.14 18.46
N ALA A 61 11.78 5.18 17.67
CA ALA A 61 12.17 3.78 17.75
C ALA A 61 13.64 3.54 17.37
N ARG A 62 14.20 4.32 16.42
CA ARG A 62 15.63 4.24 16.07
C ARG A 62 16.54 4.74 17.19
N LYS A 63 16.06 5.66 18.02
CA LYS A 63 16.83 6.22 19.15
C LYS A 63 16.85 5.28 20.37
N GLU A 64 15.95 4.30 20.42
CA GLU A 64 15.85 3.31 21.50
C GLU A 64 16.74 2.07 21.28
N ILE A 65 17.33 1.92 20.10
CA ILE A 65 18.31 0.86 19.74
C ILE A 65 19.73 1.45 19.83
#